data_AF-A0AAV6GTH0-F1
#
_entry.id   AF-A0AAV6GTH0-F1
#
_cell.length_a   1.000
_cell.length_b   1.000
_cell.length_c   1.000
_cell.angle_alpha   90.00
_cell.angle_beta   90.00
_cell.angle_gamma   90.00
#
_symmetry.space_group_name_H-M   'P 1'
#
loop_
_entity.id
_entity.type
_entity.pdbx_description
1 polymer ?
#
loop_
_entity_poly.entity_id
_entity_poly.type
_entity_poly.pdbx_seq_one_letter_code
_entity_poly.pdbx_strand_id
1 'polypeptide(L)'
;MVFMSLTSSLARLGRLSFPSTTNKQTKRSEVNYCPGYPTGENDMSLEKIRVELTSDIKRRNNREVIRMKMEKTFAYRRQEVVRNTPMIHEVQERWPALFEVQEINAEFKRITTIPLQSRFLSQLDILSDKLTGDGDRDEDVDVGRECLLKGLCIYLNEDPSNLVREIVEEDESQIQRAVEETIVGILVVKRHILDHPDIVIVLEGQQVSLELDNVALAAALLFGLIYALNLDYPKELKYTFEVLQKIIIELEGTTMSKKCQALKNRLHD
;
A
#
# COMPACT_ATOMS: atom_id res chain seq x y z
N MET A 1 16.07 5.45 -17.59
CA MET A 1 15.32 5.32 -18.86
C MET A 1 15.33 3.87 -19.37
N VAL A 2 15.06 2.89 -18.49
CA VAL A 2 15.04 1.44 -18.85
C VAL A 2 13.75 0.74 -18.37
N PHE A 3 12.99 1.31 -17.43
CA PHE A 3 11.77 0.68 -16.90
C PHE A 3 10.50 0.77 -17.79
N MET A 4 10.56 1.38 -18.97
CA MET A 4 9.40 1.50 -19.87
C MET A 4 9.22 0.33 -20.86
N SER A 5 10.07 -0.70 -20.83
CA SER A 5 10.06 -1.74 -21.89
C SER A 5 9.23 -3.00 -21.58
N LEU A 6 8.64 -3.15 -20.39
CA LEU A 6 8.01 -4.43 -20.01
C LEU A 6 6.48 -4.49 -20.15
N THR A 7 5.82 -3.43 -20.61
CA THR A 7 4.36 -3.45 -20.80
C THR A 7 3.91 -4.20 -22.07
N SER A 8 4.83 -4.75 -22.88
CA SER A 8 4.47 -5.37 -24.17
C SER A 8 4.39 -6.90 -24.19
N SER A 9 4.64 -7.60 -23.08
CA SER A 9 4.62 -9.09 -23.06
C SER A 9 3.44 -9.72 -22.29
N LEU A 10 2.49 -8.92 -21.79
CA LEU A 10 1.38 -9.38 -20.95
C LEU A 10 0.14 -9.91 -21.71
N ALA A 11 0.21 -10.13 -23.02
CA ALA A 11 -0.98 -10.54 -23.79
C ALA A 11 -1.14 -12.05 -24.02
N ARG A 12 -0.21 -12.92 -23.61
CA ARG A 12 -0.36 -14.37 -23.82
C ARG A 12 0.36 -15.20 -22.76
N LEU A 13 -0.34 -15.57 -21.71
CA LEU A 13 -0.22 -16.89 -21.05
C LEU A 13 -1.38 -17.09 -20.07
N GLY A 14 -1.73 -18.35 -19.86
CA GLY A 14 -3.07 -18.81 -19.47
C GLY A 14 -3.58 -18.31 -18.13
N ARG A 15 -4.92 -18.32 -18.01
CA ARG A 15 -5.68 -18.12 -16.77
C ARG A 15 -5.13 -19.04 -15.68
N LEU A 16 -4.30 -18.53 -14.79
CA LEU A 16 -4.18 -19.09 -13.46
C LEU A 16 -5.42 -18.65 -12.69
N SER A 17 -6.33 -19.59 -12.46
CA SER A 17 -7.51 -19.38 -11.64
C SER A 17 -7.07 -19.24 -10.19
N PHE A 18 -6.94 -18.00 -9.72
CA PHE A 18 -6.89 -17.74 -8.30
C PHE A 18 -8.26 -18.07 -7.70
N PRO A 19 -8.33 -18.87 -6.63
CA PRO A 19 -9.59 -19.18 -5.99
C PRO A 19 -10.21 -17.88 -5.46
N SER A 20 -11.40 -17.55 -5.95
CA SER A 20 -12.21 -16.45 -5.48
C SER A 20 -12.49 -16.63 -3.99
N THR A 21 -11.89 -15.78 -3.17
CA THR A 21 -12.19 -15.76 -1.75
C THR A 21 -13.58 -15.15 -1.58
N THR A 22 -14.51 -16.03 -1.24
CA THR A 22 -15.87 -15.74 -0.81
C THR A 22 -15.95 -14.54 0.13
N ASN A 23 -16.79 -13.57 -0.24
CA ASN A 23 -17.31 -12.45 0.57
C ASN A 23 -17.32 -12.76 2.08
N LYS A 24 -16.46 -12.06 2.83
CA LYS A 24 -16.56 -11.95 4.28
C LYS A 24 -16.52 -10.47 4.64
N GLN A 25 -17.57 -10.00 5.34
CA GLN A 25 -17.70 -8.67 5.91
C GLN A 25 -16.35 -8.12 6.39
N THR A 26 -15.87 -7.06 5.74
CA THR A 26 -14.64 -6.36 6.10
C THR A 26 -14.80 -5.74 7.49
N LYS A 27 -13.88 -6.07 8.41
CA LYS A 27 -13.86 -5.60 9.81
C LYS A 27 -13.50 -4.10 9.98
N ARG A 28 -13.43 -3.37 8.87
CA ARG A 28 -13.05 -1.96 8.76
C ARG A 28 -14.23 -1.24 8.11
N SER A 29 -15.03 -0.51 8.87
CA SER A 29 -16.21 0.19 8.35
C SER A 29 -15.86 1.19 7.24
N GLU A 30 -14.66 1.78 7.36
CA GLU A 30 -14.14 2.85 6.50
C GLU A 30 -13.89 2.34 5.07
N VAL A 31 -13.50 1.06 4.90
CA VAL A 31 -13.20 0.52 3.57
C VAL A 31 -14.45 0.27 2.72
N ASN A 32 -15.64 0.26 3.32
CA ASN A 32 -16.90 0.19 2.58
C ASN A 32 -17.49 1.57 2.26
N TYR A 33 -16.80 2.65 2.65
CA TYR A 33 -17.25 4.00 2.38
C TYR A 33 -17.31 4.28 0.87
N CYS A 34 -18.53 4.53 0.39
CA CYS A 34 -18.84 4.95 -0.97
C CYS A 34 -19.69 6.24 -0.89
N PRO A 35 -19.08 7.42 -1.02
CA PRO A 35 -19.86 8.66 -1.02
C PRO A 35 -20.75 8.78 -2.26
N GLY A 36 -21.77 9.64 -2.15
CA GLY A 36 -22.55 10.09 -3.31
C GLY A 36 -21.70 10.94 -4.26
N TYR A 37 -22.16 11.09 -5.50
CA TYR A 37 -21.47 11.90 -6.48
C TYR A 37 -21.53 13.39 -6.14
N PRO A 38 -20.52 14.18 -6.54
CA PRO A 38 -20.58 15.64 -6.44
C PRO A 38 -21.82 16.19 -7.15
N THR A 39 -22.30 17.36 -6.70
CA THR A 39 -23.49 17.98 -7.28
C THR A 39 -23.31 18.23 -8.78
N GLY A 40 -24.27 17.75 -9.58
CA GLY A 40 -24.25 17.91 -11.04
C GLY A 40 -23.45 16.85 -11.79
N GLU A 41 -22.82 15.90 -11.10
CA GLU A 41 -22.05 14.81 -11.73
C GLU A 41 -22.86 13.51 -11.85
N ASN A 42 -22.56 12.73 -12.88
CA ASN A 42 -23.10 11.39 -13.12
C ASN A 42 -22.00 10.47 -13.68
N ASP A 43 -22.31 9.20 -13.91
CA ASP A 43 -21.33 8.22 -14.41
C ASP A 43 -20.66 8.68 -15.71
N MET A 44 -21.41 9.25 -16.65
CA MET A 44 -20.87 9.70 -17.94
C MET A 44 -19.92 10.89 -17.79
N SER A 45 -20.26 11.86 -16.93
CA SER A 45 -19.40 13.03 -16.72
C SER A 45 -18.11 12.67 -15.96
N LEU A 46 -18.21 11.76 -14.98
CA LEU A 46 -17.06 11.28 -14.21
C LEU A 46 -16.16 10.35 -15.05
N GLU A 47 -16.74 9.50 -15.90
CA GLU A 47 -15.98 8.68 -16.86
C GLU A 47 -15.22 9.57 -17.85
N LYS A 48 -15.82 10.66 -18.32
CA LYS A 48 -15.12 11.64 -19.17
C LYS A 48 -13.90 12.23 -18.45
N ILE A 49 -14.06 12.65 -17.18
CA ILE A 49 -12.94 13.19 -16.38
C ILE A 49 -11.84 12.14 -16.20
N ARG A 50 -12.20 10.87 -15.97
CA ARG A 50 -11.24 9.76 -15.88
C ARG A 50 -10.47 9.54 -17.18
N VAL A 51 -11.12 9.57 -18.34
CA VAL A 51 -10.43 9.45 -19.63
C VAL A 51 -9.43 10.60 -19.82
N GLU A 52 -9.81 11.82 -19.44
CA GLU A 52 -8.89 12.96 -19.49
C GLU A 52 -7.69 12.79 -18.54
N LEU A 53 -7.90 12.22 -17.33
CA LEU A 53 -6.84 11.92 -16.36
C LEU A 53 -5.71 11.07 -16.98
N THR A 54 -6.04 10.06 -17.80
CA THR A 54 -5.04 9.21 -18.47
C THR A 54 -4.11 10.00 -19.39
N SER A 55 -4.59 11.09 -20.00
CA SER A 55 -3.76 11.99 -20.79
C SER A 55 -2.99 12.98 -19.93
N ASP A 56 -3.58 13.42 -18.83
CA ASP A 56 -3.04 14.45 -17.93
C ASP A 56 -1.81 13.98 -17.15
N ILE A 57 -1.75 12.69 -16.80
CA ILE A 57 -0.60 12.06 -16.13
C ILE A 57 0.66 12.10 -17.01
N LYS A 58 0.49 12.09 -18.34
CA LYS A 58 1.61 12.14 -19.29
C LYS A 58 2.17 13.55 -19.47
N ARG A 59 1.51 14.58 -18.92
CA ARG A 59 1.89 15.99 -19.08
C ARG A 59 2.81 16.44 -17.96
N ARG A 60 3.83 17.22 -18.31
CA ARG A 60 4.70 17.87 -17.32
C ARG A 60 3.93 18.91 -16.51
N ASN A 61 4.26 19.04 -15.22
CA ASN A 61 3.73 20.06 -14.30
C ASN A 61 2.19 20.07 -14.13
N ASN A 62 1.55 18.90 -14.25
CA ASN A 62 0.09 18.80 -14.22
C ASN A 62 -0.49 18.31 -12.88
N ARG A 63 0.33 18.31 -11.81
CA ARG A 63 0.01 17.68 -10.52
C ARG A 63 -1.27 18.23 -9.89
N GLU A 64 -1.49 19.54 -9.93
CA GLU A 64 -2.69 20.15 -9.33
C GLU A 64 -3.97 19.77 -10.10
N VAL A 65 -3.89 19.70 -11.43
CA VAL A 65 -5.02 19.25 -12.27
C VAL A 65 -5.35 17.79 -11.99
N ILE A 66 -4.34 16.93 -11.89
CA ILE A 66 -4.50 15.51 -11.53
C ILE A 66 -5.18 15.42 -10.17
N ARG A 67 -4.67 16.13 -9.15
CA ARG A 67 -5.23 16.16 -7.80
C ARG A 67 -6.71 16.57 -7.79
N MET A 68 -7.05 17.66 -8.47
CA MET A 68 -8.43 18.15 -8.56
C MET A 68 -9.35 17.12 -9.24
N LYS A 69 -8.89 16.49 -10.32
CA LYS A 69 -9.67 15.47 -11.03
C LYS A 69 -9.79 14.18 -10.23
N MET A 70 -8.73 13.76 -9.53
CA MET A 70 -8.75 12.60 -8.63
C MET A 70 -9.71 12.82 -7.48
N GLU A 71 -9.76 14.04 -6.90
CA GLU A 71 -10.74 14.42 -5.89
C GLU A 71 -12.16 14.35 -6.43
N LYS A 72 -12.40 14.96 -7.60
CA LYS A 72 -13.72 15.00 -8.23
C LYS A 72 -14.25 13.60 -8.60
N THR A 73 -13.35 12.67 -8.91
CA THR A 73 -13.69 11.29 -9.32
C THR A 73 -13.66 10.28 -8.16
N PHE A 74 -13.37 10.71 -6.93
CA PHE A 74 -13.25 9.82 -5.77
C PHE A 74 -14.46 8.89 -5.60
N ALA A 75 -15.66 9.44 -5.59
CA ALA A 75 -16.89 8.65 -5.39
C ALA A 75 -17.08 7.58 -6.48
N TYR A 76 -16.83 7.91 -7.74
CA TYR A 76 -16.95 7.00 -8.87
C TYR A 76 -15.92 5.87 -8.80
N ARG A 77 -14.66 6.21 -8.55
CA ARG A 77 -13.58 5.23 -8.39
C ARG A 77 -13.82 4.31 -7.18
N ARG A 78 -14.32 4.84 -6.05
CA ARG A 78 -14.67 4.01 -4.88
C ARG A 78 -15.81 3.06 -5.15
N GLN A 79 -16.86 3.50 -5.86
CA GLN A 79 -17.95 2.59 -6.25
C GLN A 79 -17.44 1.46 -7.16
N GLU A 80 -16.56 1.77 -8.11
CA GLU A 80 -15.95 0.76 -8.98
C GLU A 80 -15.12 -0.25 -8.18
N VAL A 81 -14.18 0.23 -7.35
CA VAL A 81 -13.30 -0.64 -6.54
C VAL A 81 -14.12 -1.52 -5.58
N VAL A 82 -15.07 -0.93 -4.86
CA VAL A 82 -15.82 -1.64 -3.80
C VAL A 82 -16.89 -2.58 -4.39
N ARG A 83 -17.57 -2.20 -5.48
CA ARG A 83 -18.67 -2.99 -6.04
C ARG A 83 -18.23 -4.01 -7.07
N ASN A 84 -17.23 -3.67 -7.90
CA ASN A 84 -16.82 -4.53 -9.00
C ASN A 84 -15.64 -5.43 -8.63
N THR A 85 -14.92 -5.11 -7.54
CA THR A 85 -13.73 -5.84 -7.07
C THR A 85 -12.79 -6.20 -8.23
N PRO A 86 -12.33 -5.21 -9.02
CA PRO A 86 -11.51 -5.45 -10.20
C PRO A 86 -10.12 -6.00 -9.82
N MET A 87 -9.45 -6.64 -10.77
CA MET A 87 -8.06 -7.06 -10.58
C MET A 87 -7.13 -5.85 -10.51
N ILE A 88 -6.01 -5.97 -9.80
CA ILE A 88 -5.04 -4.86 -9.61
C ILE A 88 -4.61 -4.22 -10.93
N HIS A 89 -4.29 -5.03 -11.94
CA HIS A 89 -3.85 -4.53 -13.25
C HIS A 89 -4.94 -3.70 -13.96
N GLU A 90 -6.22 -4.07 -13.82
CA GLU A 90 -7.34 -3.31 -14.40
C GLU A 90 -7.47 -1.93 -13.73
N VAL A 91 -7.24 -1.86 -12.42
CA VAL A 91 -7.23 -0.57 -11.69
C VAL A 91 -6.02 0.28 -12.07
N GLN A 92 -4.84 -0.33 -12.25
CA GLN A 92 -3.64 0.37 -12.72
C GLN A 92 -3.86 0.99 -14.11
N GLU A 93 -4.54 0.27 -15.00
CA GLU A 93 -4.88 0.77 -16.34
C GLU A 93 -5.96 1.87 -16.31
N ARG A 94 -7.02 1.70 -15.51
CA ARG A 94 -8.13 2.68 -15.44
C ARG A 94 -7.79 3.93 -14.64
N TRP A 95 -7.03 3.78 -13.56
CA TRP A 95 -6.70 4.83 -12.59
C TRP A 95 -5.19 4.90 -12.30
N PRO A 96 -4.33 5.12 -13.31
CA PRO A 96 -2.88 5.11 -13.12
C PRO A 96 -2.39 6.11 -12.07
N ALA A 97 -3.04 7.28 -11.96
CA ALA A 97 -2.74 8.27 -10.93
C ALA A 97 -2.96 7.77 -9.51
N LEU A 98 -3.82 6.78 -9.27
CA LEU A 98 -4.03 6.19 -7.93
C LEU A 98 -2.75 5.56 -7.38
N PHE A 99 -1.82 5.17 -8.26
CA PHE A 99 -0.54 4.57 -7.93
C PHE A 99 0.61 5.60 -7.92
N GLU A 100 0.30 6.89 -7.80
CA GLU A 100 1.28 7.94 -7.47
C GLU A 100 1.28 8.21 -5.95
N VAL A 101 2.45 8.46 -5.36
CA VAL A 101 2.62 8.68 -3.91
C VAL A 101 1.62 9.69 -3.36
N GLN A 102 1.47 10.84 -4.04
CA GLN A 102 0.60 11.93 -3.58
C GLN A 102 -0.87 11.51 -3.57
N GLU A 103 -1.31 10.77 -4.57
CA GLU A 103 -2.70 10.33 -4.68
C GLU A 103 -3.02 9.15 -3.78
N ILE A 104 -2.07 8.25 -3.48
CA ILE A 104 -2.25 7.22 -2.43
C ILE A 104 -2.55 7.89 -1.09
N ASN A 105 -1.76 8.92 -0.74
CA ASN A 105 -1.99 9.69 0.50
C ASN A 105 -3.33 10.42 0.48
N ALA A 106 -3.68 11.07 -0.64
CA ALA A 106 -4.93 11.79 -0.77
C ALA A 106 -6.13 10.84 -0.69
N GLU A 107 -6.08 9.70 -1.37
CA GLU A 107 -7.16 8.70 -1.37
C GLU A 107 -7.35 8.09 0.02
N PHE A 108 -6.25 7.69 0.68
CA PHE A 108 -6.31 7.20 2.05
C PHE A 108 -6.93 8.24 2.99
N LYS A 109 -6.52 9.50 2.87
CA LYS A 109 -7.08 10.60 3.68
C LYS A 109 -8.56 10.85 3.36
N ARG A 110 -9.02 10.71 2.12
CA ARG A 110 -10.45 10.82 1.78
C ARG A 110 -11.28 9.69 2.41
N ILE A 111 -10.70 8.49 2.55
CA ILE A 111 -11.37 7.33 3.16
C ILE A 111 -11.39 7.42 4.69
N THR A 112 -10.26 7.81 5.30
CA THR A 112 -10.04 7.67 6.74
C THR A 112 -10.01 8.98 7.51
N THR A 113 -9.90 10.11 6.81
CA THR A 113 -9.60 11.47 7.33
C THR A 113 -8.18 11.66 7.91
N ILE A 114 -7.35 10.62 7.91
CA ILE A 114 -6.00 10.62 8.52
C ILE A 114 -4.91 10.89 7.48
N PRO A 115 -3.89 11.72 7.77
CA PRO A 115 -2.76 11.93 6.87
C PRO A 115 -1.75 10.76 6.96
N LEU A 116 -1.88 9.81 6.01
CA LEU A 116 -1.17 8.52 5.98
C LEU A 116 0.32 8.58 6.34
N GLN A 117 1.17 9.10 5.45
CA GLN A 117 2.64 9.03 5.62
C GLN A 117 3.10 9.71 6.91
N SER A 118 2.67 10.95 7.14
CA SER A 118 3.09 11.70 8.32
C SER A 118 2.67 11.03 9.62
N ARG A 119 1.46 10.43 9.66
CA ARG A 119 0.97 9.73 10.85
C ARG A 119 1.73 8.42 11.05
N PHE A 120 1.90 7.65 9.97
CA PHE A 120 2.55 6.35 10.03
C PHE A 120 4.00 6.45 10.50
N LEU A 121 4.79 7.33 9.88
CA LEU A 121 6.21 7.49 10.21
C LEU A 121 6.42 8.07 11.61
N SER A 122 5.67 9.12 11.98
CA SER A 122 5.79 9.69 13.33
C SER A 122 5.44 8.69 14.44
N GLN A 123 4.45 7.84 14.22
CA GLN A 123 4.05 6.83 15.21
C GLN A 123 5.01 5.64 15.23
N LEU A 124 5.68 5.31 14.12
CA LEU A 124 6.80 4.37 14.14
C LEU A 124 7.98 4.92 14.95
N ASP A 125 8.31 6.20 14.80
CA ASP A 125 9.40 6.82 15.56
C ASP A 125 9.10 6.79 17.07
N ILE A 126 7.89 7.20 17.46
CA ILE A 126 7.42 7.12 18.87
C ILE A 126 7.46 5.68 19.40
N LEU A 127 7.08 4.70 18.56
CA LEU A 127 7.11 3.30 18.93
C LEU A 127 8.55 2.80 19.11
N SER A 128 9.47 3.23 18.25
CA SER A 128 10.90 2.92 18.34
C SER A 128 11.45 3.40 19.69
N ASP A 129 11.25 4.69 20.00
CA ASP A 129 11.72 5.32 21.23
C ASP A 129 11.24 4.58 22.50
N LYS A 130 9.99 4.11 22.49
CA LYS A 130 9.41 3.35 23.61
C LYS A 130 10.00 1.95 23.78
N LEU A 131 10.47 1.32 22.71
CA LEU A 131 10.93 -0.06 22.72
C LEU A 131 12.45 -0.19 22.90
N THR A 132 13.23 0.75 22.37
CA THR A 132 14.70 0.70 22.45
C THR A 132 15.26 1.55 23.59
N GLY A 133 14.45 2.43 24.20
CA GLY A 133 14.95 3.48 25.08
C GLY A 133 15.78 4.51 24.30
N ASP A 134 16.15 5.61 24.97
CA ASP A 134 16.83 6.80 24.41
C ASP A 134 18.28 6.55 23.91
N GLY A 135 18.61 5.32 23.50
CA GLY A 135 19.95 4.84 23.13
C GLY A 135 20.37 5.22 21.70
N ASP A 136 21.64 5.62 21.59
CA ASP A 136 22.42 6.05 20.41
C ASP A 136 21.67 6.33 19.10
N ARG A 137 21.44 7.63 18.86
CA ARG A 137 20.85 8.21 17.64
C ARG A 137 21.83 8.26 16.45
N ASP A 138 22.81 7.36 16.40
CA ASP A 138 23.82 7.31 15.31
C ASP A 138 23.51 6.22 14.27
N GLU A 139 22.46 5.42 14.49
CA GLU A 139 21.93 4.49 13.50
C GLU A 139 21.03 5.20 12.48
N ASP A 140 21.11 4.79 11.22
CA ASP A 140 20.25 5.28 10.14
C ASP A 140 18.77 5.06 10.51
N VAL A 141 18.01 6.16 10.59
CA VAL A 141 16.60 6.16 11.00
C VAL A 141 15.76 5.22 10.14
N ASP A 142 16.07 5.10 8.85
CA ASP A 142 15.32 4.24 7.95
C ASP A 142 15.62 2.76 8.19
N VAL A 143 16.85 2.42 8.57
CA VAL A 143 17.22 1.06 9.03
C VAL A 143 16.50 0.74 10.34
N GLY A 144 16.47 1.68 11.28
CA GLY A 144 15.74 1.51 12.55
C GLY A 144 14.25 1.24 12.34
N ARG A 145 13.59 2.00 11.44
CA ARG A 145 12.18 1.79 11.10
C ARG A 145 11.93 0.44 10.41
N GLU A 146 12.83 0.01 9.53
CA GLU A 146 12.73 -1.31 8.90
C GLU A 146 12.86 -2.44 9.95
N CYS A 147 13.87 -2.34 10.83
CA CYS A 147 14.06 -3.27 11.94
C CYS A 147 12.83 -3.33 12.86
N LEU A 148 12.21 -2.19 13.14
CA LEU A 148 10.99 -2.12 13.94
C LEU A 148 9.83 -2.85 13.24
N LEU A 149 9.62 -2.63 11.94
CA LEU A 149 8.57 -3.32 11.18
C LEU A 149 8.77 -4.84 11.15
N LYS A 150 10.00 -5.30 10.87
CA LYS A 150 10.34 -6.74 10.93
C LYS A 150 10.20 -7.30 12.35
N GLY A 151 10.60 -6.53 13.36
CA GLY A 151 10.50 -6.88 14.78
C GLY A 151 9.05 -7.02 15.26
N LEU A 152 8.14 -6.17 14.77
CA LEU A 152 6.70 -6.29 15.03
C LEU A 152 6.13 -7.61 14.51
N CYS A 153 6.47 -8.02 13.28
CA CYS A 153 6.07 -9.32 12.74
C CYS A 153 6.51 -10.46 13.67
N ILE A 154 7.80 -10.47 14.04
CA ILE A 154 8.39 -11.48 14.92
C ILE A 154 7.66 -11.51 16.28
N TYR A 155 7.47 -10.35 16.92
CA TYR A 155 6.77 -10.24 18.21
C TYR A 155 5.35 -10.82 18.14
N LEU A 156 4.66 -10.63 17.02
CA LEU A 156 3.31 -11.13 16.80
C LEU A 156 3.26 -12.60 16.36
N ASN A 157 4.41 -13.28 16.28
CA ASN A 157 4.59 -14.64 15.75
C ASN A 157 4.14 -14.76 14.28
N GLU A 158 4.53 -13.77 13.47
CA GLU A 158 4.34 -13.72 12.02
C GLU A 158 5.73 -13.64 11.36
N ASP A 159 5.88 -14.24 10.18
CA ASP A 159 7.17 -14.22 9.47
C ASP A 159 7.39 -12.84 8.83
N PRO A 160 8.47 -12.11 9.20
CA PRO A 160 8.78 -10.79 8.64
C PRO A 160 8.98 -10.81 7.12
N SER A 161 9.38 -11.95 6.54
CA SER A 161 9.58 -12.13 5.10
C SER A 161 8.30 -12.03 4.30
N ASN A 162 7.14 -12.23 4.94
CA ASN A 162 5.83 -12.01 4.31
C ASN A 162 5.54 -10.52 4.11
N LEU A 163 6.13 -9.63 4.93
CA LEU A 163 5.97 -8.18 4.79
C LEU A 163 7.09 -7.59 3.94
N VAL A 164 8.35 -7.92 4.26
CA VAL A 164 9.56 -7.41 3.61
C VAL A 164 10.45 -8.58 3.23
N ARG A 165 10.50 -8.91 1.93
CA ARG A 165 11.33 -9.99 1.38
C ARG A 165 12.54 -9.37 0.69
N GLU A 166 13.73 -9.73 1.15
CA GLU A 166 14.97 -9.37 0.48
C GLU A 166 15.27 -10.37 -0.64
N ILE A 167 15.63 -9.84 -1.81
CA ILE A 167 16.11 -10.63 -2.95
C ILE A 167 17.41 -10.03 -3.46
N VAL A 168 18.36 -10.88 -3.82
CA VAL A 168 19.59 -10.46 -4.51
C VAL A 168 19.36 -10.66 -5.99
N GLU A 169 19.49 -9.60 -6.79
CA GLU A 169 19.27 -9.71 -8.22
C GLU A 169 20.47 -10.37 -8.89
N GLU A 170 20.30 -11.67 -9.18
CA GLU A 170 21.21 -12.41 -10.06
C GLU A 170 20.71 -12.39 -11.51
N ASP A 171 19.39 -12.45 -11.71
CA ASP A 171 18.72 -12.33 -13.02
C ASP A 171 17.29 -11.75 -12.88
N GLU A 172 16.74 -11.21 -13.98
CA GLU A 172 15.38 -10.62 -14.01
C GLU A 172 14.28 -11.66 -13.72
N SER A 173 14.51 -12.95 -13.97
CA SER A 173 13.52 -14.01 -13.76
C SER A 173 13.29 -14.31 -12.28
N GLN A 174 14.27 -14.04 -11.42
CA GLN A 174 14.13 -14.18 -9.97
C GLN A 174 13.20 -13.11 -9.40
N ILE A 175 13.33 -11.86 -9.87
CA ILE A 175 12.43 -10.77 -9.50
C ILE A 175 11.01 -11.11 -9.94
N GLN A 176 10.84 -11.54 -11.20
CA GLN A 176 9.53 -11.89 -11.73
C GLN A 176 8.85 -13.00 -10.93
N ARG A 177 9.60 -14.06 -10.57
CA ARG A 177 9.09 -15.14 -9.70
C ARG A 177 8.71 -14.64 -8.31
N ALA A 178 9.56 -13.81 -7.70
CA ALA A 178 9.28 -13.22 -6.39
C ALA A 178 8.02 -12.35 -6.41
N VAL A 179 7.80 -11.59 -7.49
CA VAL A 179 6.57 -10.82 -7.71
C VAL A 179 5.36 -11.75 -7.82
N GLU A 180 5.41 -12.77 -8.67
CA GLU A 180 4.31 -13.73 -8.89
C GLU A 180 3.91 -14.52 -7.63
N GLU A 181 4.89 -14.85 -6.78
CA GLU A 181 4.67 -15.56 -5.50
C GLU A 181 4.08 -14.64 -4.41
N THR A 182 4.22 -13.33 -4.55
CA THR A 182 3.84 -12.37 -3.50
C THR A 182 2.40 -11.92 -3.66
N ILE A 183 1.56 -12.24 -2.67
CA ILE A 183 0.16 -11.78 -2.64
C ILE A 183 0.10 -10.31 -2.24
N VAL A 184 0.69 -9.93 -1.11
CA VAL A 184 0.79 -8.52 -0.67
C VAL A 184 2.08 -8.40 0.12
N GLY A 185 2.99 -7.52 -0.30
CA GLY A 185 4.27 -7.35 0.39
C GLY A 185 5.20 -6.34 -0.28
N ILE A 186 6.41 -6.23 0.28
CA ILE A 186 7.48 -5.36 -0.17
C ILE A 186 8.68 -6.23 -0.54
N LEU A 187 9.21 -6.04 -1.74
CA LEU A 187 10.47 -6.62 -2.17
C LEU A 187 11.59 -5.59 -2.04
N VAL A 188 12.70 -5.98 -1.41
CA VAL A 188 13.93 -5.19 -1.35
C VAL A 188 14.96 -5.88 -2.24
N VAL A 189 15.22 -5.30 -3.39
CA VAL A 189 16.05 -5.88 -4.46
C VAL A 189 17.47 -5.31 -4.35
N LYS A 190 18.38 -6.14 -3.87
CA LYS A 190 19.81 -5.81 -3.75
C LYS A 190 20.51 -6.06 -5.07
N ARG A 191 21.03 -5.01 -5.69
CA ARG A 191 21.90 -5.08 -6.88
C ARG A 191 23.35 -4.93 -6.45
N HIS A 192 24.22 -5.82 -6.91
CA HIS A 192 25.65 -5.83 -6.55
C HIS A 192 26.41 -4.51 -6.84
N ILE A 193 25.86 -3.64 -7.68
CA ILE A 193 26.52 -2.42 -8.19
C ILE A 193 25.93 -1.14 -7.55
N LEU A 194 24.80 -1.23 -6.85
CA LEU A 194 24.13 -0.08 -6.25
C LEU A 194 24.30 -0.09 -4.73
N ASP A 195 24.67 1.06 -4.17
CA ASP A 195 24.73 1.25 -2.72
C ASP A 195 23.34 1.30 -2.07
N HIS A 196 22.29 1.46 -2.88
CA HIS A 196 20.89 1.51 -2.45
C HIS A 196 20.07 0.43 -3.16
N PRO A 197 19.33 -0.41 -2.42
CA PRO A 197 18.45 -1.42 -3.01
C PRO A 197 17.22 -0.76 -3.65
N ASP A 198 16.67 -1.40 -4.69
CA ASP A 198 15.35 -1.01 -5.21
C ASP A 198 14.27 -1.56 -4.28
N ILE A 199 13.23 -0.77 -4.03
CA ILE A 199 12.10 -1.17 -3.17
C ILE A 199 10.83 -1.21 -4.02
N VAL A 200 10.14 -2.35 -4.00
CA VAL A 200 8.97 -2.61 -4.84
C VAL A 200 7.80 -3.07 -3.99
N ILE A 201 6.65 -2.42 -4.12
CA ILE A 201 5.39 -2.91 -3.53
C ILE A 201 4.76 -3.90 -4.52
N VAL A 202 4.30 -5.04 -4.00
CA VAL A 202 3.60 -6.06 -4.79
C VAL A 202 2.19 -6.28 -4.23
N LEU A 203 1.21 -6.30 -5.12
CA LEU A 203 -0.21 -6.53 -4.85
C LEU A 203 -0.76 -7.55 -5.84
N GLU A 204 -1.25 -8.68 -5.35
CA GLU A 204 -1.81 -9.81 -6.10
C GLU A 204 -0.95 -10.24 -7.29
N GLY A 205 0.36 -10.38 -7.07
CA GLY A 205 1.33 -10.72 -8.12
C GLY A 205 1.60 -9.60 -9.13
N GLN A 206 1.17 -8.37 -8.86
CA GLN A 206 1.43 -7.19 -9.69
C GLN A 206 2.35 -6.22 -8.96
N GLN A 207 3.42 -5.79 -9.64
CA GLN A 207 4.29 -4.73 -9.13
C GLN A 207 3.60 -3.37 -9.21
N VAL A 208 3.82 -2.53 -8.21
CA VAL A 208 3.41 -1.14 -8.19
C VAL A 208 4.64 -0.26 -8.48
N SER A 209 4.60 0.45 -9.61
CA SER A 209 5.72 1.29 -10.08
C SER A 209 5.80 2.58 -9.28
N LEU A 210 6.51 2.57 -8.16
CA LEU A 210 6.79 3.74 -7.32
C LEU A 210 8.30 3.92 -7.16
N GLU A 211 8.75 5.17 -7.15
CA GLU A 211 10.09 5.52 -6.67
C GLU A 211 10.02 5.65 -5.14
N LEU A 212 10.70 4.73 -4.44
CA LEU A 212 10.63 4.58 -2.99
C LEU A 212 12.03 4.63 -2.39
N ASP A 213 12.21 5.50 -1.39
CA ASP A 213 13.51 5.73 -0.77
C ASP A 213 13.83 4.72 0.34
N ASN A 214 12.81 4.24 1.06
CA ASN A 214 12.99 3.34 2.20
C ASN A 214 11.78 2.41 2.44
N VAL A 215 12.01 1.36 3.23
CA VAL A 215 11.00 0.33 3.53
C VAL A 215 9.84 0.87 4.36
N ALA A 216 10.09 1.85 5.23
CA ALA A 216 9.05 2.45 6.05
C ALA A 216 8.01 3.21 5.21
N LEU A 217 8.48 3.96 4.20
CA LEU A 217 7.65 4.62 3.20
C LEU A 217 6.86 3.60 2.38
N ALA A 218 7.51 2.52 1.95
CA ALA A 218 6.88 1.44 1.22
C ALA A 218 5.76 0.77 2.05
N ALA A 219 5.99 0.52 3.34
CA ALA A 219 5.00 -0.04 4.25
C ALA A 219 3.81 0.92 4.47
N ALA A 220 4.06 2.22 4.62
CA ALA A 220 3.01 3.22 4.73
C ALA A 220 2.14 3.25 3.46
N LEU A 221 2.77 3.27 2.28
CA LEU A 221 2.05 3.31 0.99
C LEU A 221 1.33 2.00 0.68
N LEU A 222 1.91 0.85 1.03
CA LEU A 222 1.24 -0.45 0.95
C LEU A 222 -0.02 -0.46 1.83
N PHE A 223 0.08 0.03 3.07
CA PHE A 223 -1.08 0.19 3.95
C PHE A 223 -2.14 1.11 3.33
N GLY A 224 -1.72 2.22 2.71
CA GLY A 224 -2.60 3.13 1.97
C GLY A 224 -3.34 2.45 0.81
N LEU A 225 -2.61 1.70 -0.01
CA LEU A 225 -3.13 0.97 -1.17
C LEU A 225 -4.14 -0.10 -0.76
N ILE A 226 -3.92 -0.80 0.34
CA ILE A 226 -4.88 -1.77 0.88
C ILE A 226 -6.25 -1.11 1.14
N TYR A 227 -6.29 0.12 1.65
CA TYR A 227 -7.54 0.86 1.85
C TYR A 227 -8.10 1.40 0.52
N ALA A 228 -7.25 2.01 -0.29
CA ALA A 228 -7.64 2.60 -1.57
C ALA A 228 -8.29 1.57 -2.50
N LEU A 229 -7.75 0.34 -2.51
CA LEU A 229 -8.16 -0.78 -3.35
C LEU A 229 -9.13 -1.75 -2.65
N ASN A 230 -9.53 -1.45 -1.41
CA ASN A 230 -10.45 -2.28 -0.60
C ASN A 230 -9.97 -3.75 -0.46
N LEU A 231 -8.66 -3.96 -0.32
CA LEU A 231 -8.05 -5.28 -0.18
C LEU A 231 -8.14 -5.76 1.27
N ASP A 232 -8.30 -7.07 1.46
CA ASP A 232 -8.16 -7.69 2.77
C ASP A 232 -6.71 -7.71 3.25
N TYR A 233 -6.52 -7.72 4.57
CA TYR A 233 -5.20 -7.96 5.12
C TYR A 233 -4.76 -9.41 4.84
N PRO A 234 -3.50 -9.63 4.42
CA PRO A 234 -2.97 -10.97 4.25
C PRO A 234 -3.05 -11.75 5.56
N LYS A 235 -3.44 -13.02 5.49
CA LYS A 235 -3.75 -13.83 6.68
C LYS A 235 -2.51 -14.06 7.54
N GLU A 236 -1.37 -14.13 6.89
CA GLU A 236 -0.03 -14.35 7.41
C GLU A 236 0.49 -13.14 8.20
N LEU A 237 -0.07 -11.94 7.99
CA LEU A 237 0.29 -10.69 8.66
C LEU A 237 -0.92 -10.03 9.35
N LYS A 238 -1.96 -10.81 9.67
CA LYS A 238 -3.22 -10.32 10.21
C LYS A 238 -3.00 -9.47 11.47
N TYR A 239 -2.13 -9.89 12.37
CA TYR A 239 -1.87 -9.18 13.62
C TYR A 239 -0.98 -7.95 13.38
N THR A 240 0.01 -8.05 12.49
CA THR A 240 0.85 -6.91 12.11
C THR A 240 -0.02 -5.79 11.53
N PHE A 241 -0.88 -6.09 10.55
CA PHE A 241 -1.79 -5.10 10.00
C PHE A 241 -2.84 -4.59 11.00
N GLU A 242 -3.24 -5.41 11.99
CA GLU A 242 -4.07 -4.93 13.10
C GLU A 242 -3.33 -3.91 13.98
N VAL A 243 -2.05 -4.14 14.27
CA VAL A 243 -1.19 -3.18 15.00
C VAL A 243 -0.99 -1.90 14.18
N LEU A 244 -0.68 -2.02 12.89
CA LEU A 244 -0.56 -0.86 12.00
C LEU A 244 -1.85 -0.05 11.96
N GLN A 245 -3.01 -0.71 11.90
CA GLN A 245 -4.30 -0.04 11.92
C GLN A 245 -4.58 0.64 13.27
N LYS A 246 -4.48 -0.08 14.39
CA LYS A 246 -5.04 0.36 15.68
C LYS A 246 -4.06 1.10 16.58
N ILE A 247 -2.76 0.91 16.38
CA ILE A 247 -1.71 1.53 17.20
C ILE A 247 -0.94 2.57 16.39
N ILE A 248 -0.55 2.26 15.15
CA ILE A 248 0.23 3.20 14.32
C ILE A 248 -0.68 4.27 13.71
N ILE A 249 -1.70 3.87 12.96
CA ILE A 249 -2.63 4.85 12.36
C ILE A 249 -3.67 5.33 13.37
N GLU A 250 -3.99 4.51 14.37
CA GLU A 250 -5.04 4.76 15.38
C GLU A 250 -6.45 4.87 14.77
N LEU A 251 -6.76 4.02 13.77
CA LEU A 251 -8.12 3.89 13.27
C LEU A 251 -9.01 3.20 14.30
N GLU A 252 -10.15 3.82 14.57
CA GLU A 252 -11.21 3.25 15.39
C GLU A 252 -11.81 2.00 14.71
N GLY A 253 -12.33 1.07 15.51
CA GLY A 253 -12.91 -0.16 14.97
C GLY A 253 -13.21 -1.21 16.04
N THR A 254 -13.39 -2.45 15.57
CA THR A 254 -13.69 -3.60 16.42
C THR A 254 -12.63 -3.85 17.50
N THR A 255 -13.00 -4.64 18.52
CA THR A 255 -12.15 -5.00 19.66
C THR A 255 -10.76 -5.49 19.23
N MET A 256 -9.71 -5.03 19.92
CA MET A 256 -8.34 -5.49 19.69
C MET A 256 -8.20 -6.98 19.98
N SER A 257 -7.41 -7.69 19.18
CA SER A 257 -6.97 -9.04 19.54
C SER A 257 -6.13 -9.02 20.81
N LYS A 258 -6.06 -10.16 21.53
CA LYS A 258 -5.26 -10.29 22.75
C LYS A 258 -3.77 -9.96 22.52
N LYS A 259 -3.21 -10.33 21.36
CA LYS A 259 -1.82 -10.01 20.99
C LYS A 259 -1.61 -8.50 20.83
N CYS A 260 -2.51 -7.84 20.09
CA CYS A 260 -2.46 -6.40 19.88
C CYS A 260 -2.66 -5.63 21.20
N GLN A 261 -3.56 -6.11 22.07
CA GLN A 261 -3.77 -5.53 23.41
C GLN A 261 -2.54 -5.70 24.32
N ALA A 262 -1.89 -6.86 24.28
CA ALA A 262 -0.67 -7.09 25.05
C ALA A 262 0.46 -6.14 24.63
N LEU A 263 0.63 -5.92 23.32
CA LEU A 263 1.58 -4.92 22.81
C LEU A 263 1.22 -3.53 23.32
N LYS A 264 -0.05 -3.11 23.16
CA LYS A 264 -0.50 -1.78 23.60
C LYS A 264 -0.24 -1.56 25.09
N ASN A 265 -0.51 -2.53 25.95
CA ASN A 265 -0.25 -2.42 27.38
C ASN A 265 1.26 -2.19 27.64
N ARG A 266 2.14 -2.96 26.98
CA ARG A 266 3.60 -2.79 27.10
C ARG A 266 4.12 -1.43 26.64
N LEU A 267 3.38 -0.69 25.82
CA LEU A 267 3.74 0.66 25.36
C LEU A 267 3.29 1.78 26.30
N HIS A 268 2.54 1.42 27.35
CA HIS A 268 2.03 2.32 28.38
C HIS A 268 2.55 2.00 29.79
N ASP A 269 3.23 0.85 29.95
CA ASP A 269 4.00 0.46 31.14
C ASP A 269 5.41 1.08 31.11
#